data_AF-A0A2V9FG47-F1
#
_entry.id   AF-A0A2V9FG47-F1
#
_cell.length_a   1.000
_cell.length_b   1.000
_cell.length_c   1.000
_cell.angle_alpha   90.00
_cell.angle_beta   90.00
_cell.angle_gamma   90.00
#
_symmetry.space_group_name_H-M   'P 1'
#
loop_
_entity.id
_entity.type
_entity.pdbx_description
1 polymer ?
#
loop_
_entity_poly.entity_id
_entity_poly.type
_entity_poly.pdbx_seq_one_letter_code
_entity_poly.pdbx_strand_id
1 'polypeptide(L)'
;MMNGRSKKTALLLLLALSASCTACRQTAVLATDTEIPTTTVKEANLQLKVFTTGALRTSQSRAITAPPIAGGTLQIITLARSGAQVHSGDVVLEFDPSQQEYNLAQN
;
A
#
# COMPACT_ATOMS: atom_id res chain seq x y z
N MET A 1 -64.65 40.29 61.60
CA MET A 1 -64.89 41.49 60.75
C MET A 1 -63.58 42.27 60.65
N MET A 2 -62.70 41.94 59.68
CA MET A 2 -61.37 42.57 59.51
C MET A 2 -61.45 43.74 58.53
N ASN A 3 -61.01 44.92 58.97
CA ASN A 3 -61.10 46.21 58.28
C ASN A 3 -60.49 46.21 56.87
N GLY A 4 -61.18 46.83 55.92
CA GLY A 4 -60.88 46.80 54.48
C GLY A 4 -59.49 47.32 54.04
N ARG A 5 -58.72 47.96 54.93
CA ARG A 5 -57.30 48.31 54.68
C ARG A 5 -56.36 47.11 54.79
N SER A 6 -56.60 46.18 55.73
CA SER A 6 -55.76 44.98 55.95
C SER A 6 -55.91 43.93 54.84
N LYS A 7 -57.10 43.85 54.21
CA LYS A 7 -57.32 42.96 53.05
C LYS A 7 -56.54 43.42 51.81
N LYS A 8 -56.43 44.74 51.59
CA LYS A 8 -55.66 45.32 50.48
C LYS A 8 -54.16 45.11 50.63
N THR A 9 -53.63 45.23 51.85
CA THR A 9 -52.20 44.97 52.11
C THR A 9 -51.86 43.48 52.00
N ALA A 10 -52.75 42.59 52.46
CA ALA A 10 -52.57 41.14 52.28
C ALA A 10 -52.60 40.74 50.79
N LEU A 11 -53.50 41.33 50.00
CA LEU A 11 -53.57 41.08 48.56
C LEU A 11 -52.31 41.58 47.83
N LEU A 12 -51.81 42.78 48.18
CA LEU A 12 -50.59 43.32 47.59
C LEU A 12 -49.34 42.50 47.94
N LEU A 13 -49.25 41.98 49.16
CA LEU A 13 -48.16 41.09 49.56
C LEU A 13 -48.21 39.75 48.82
N LEU A 14 -49.40 39.17 48.65
CA LEU A 14 -49.56 37.93 47.88
C LEU A 14 -49.18 38.10 46.40
N LEU A 15 -49.54 39.23 45.77
CA LEU A 15 -49.11 39.52 44.41
C LEU A 15 -47.59 39.68 44.31
N ALA A 16 -46.96 40.38 45.25
CA ALA A 16 -45.51 40.59 45.26
C ALA A 16 -44.74 39.26 45.40
N LEU A 17 -45.18 38.34 46.27
CA LEU A 17 -44.53 37.03 46.42
C LEU A 17 -44.73 36.14 45.18
N SER A 18 -45.90 36.22 44.53
CA SER A 18 -46.15 35.45 43.29
C SER A 18 -45.28 35.92 42.12
N ALA A 19 -45.03 37.22 42.00
CA ALA A 19 -44.17 37.80 40.97
C ALA A 19 -42.68 37.43 41.17
N SER A 20 -42.22 37.33 42.43
CA SER A 20 -40.85 36.92 42.74
C SER A 20 -40.58 35.44 42.42
N CYS A 21 -41.56 34.55 42.60
CA CYS A 21 -41.38 33.12 42.30
C CYS A 21 -41.34 32.79 40.80
N THR A 22 -41.95 33.61 39.93
CA THR A 22 -41.93 33.39 38.48
C THR A 22 -40.64 33.87 37.80
N ALA A 23 -39.95 34.87 38.38
CA ALA A 23 -38.73 35.43 37.80
C ALA A 23 -37.50 34.50 37.90
N CYS A 24 -37.45 33.61 38.89
CA CYS A 24 -36.32 32.68 39.08
C CYS A 24 -36.38 31.43 38.18
N ARG A 25 -37.38 31.30 37.28
CA ARG A 25 -37.55 30.10 36.44
C ARG A 25 -37.15 30.27 34.97
N GLN A 26 -36.69 31.45 34.55
CA GLN A 26 -36.40 31.72 33.14
C GLN A 26 -34.95 32.13 32.84
N THR A 27 -34.00 31.44 33.45
CA THR A 27 -32.65 31.29 32.88
C THR A 27 -32.54 29.92 32.22
N ALA A 28 -33.36 29.69 31.20
CA ALA A 28 -33.07 28.64 30.23
C ALA A 28 -31.89 29.14 29.39
N VAL A 29 -30.70 28.65 29.71
CA VAL A 29 -29.50 28.81 28.89
C VAL A 29 -29.85 28.33 27.48
N LEU A 30 -29.92 29.26 26.53
CA LEU A 30 -29.98 28.95 25.11
C LEU A 30 -28.61 28.38 24.71
N ALA A 31 -28.42 27.08 24.96
CA ALA A 31 -27.34 26.32 24.36
C ALA A 31 -27.66 26.24 22.86
N THR A 32 -26.97 27.04 22.06
CA THR A 32 -26.96 26.87 20.61
C THR A 32 -26.20 25.59 20.32
N ASP A 33 -26.95 24.52 20.06
CA ASP A 33 -26.39 23.22 19.68
C ASP A 33 -25.85 23.36 18.25
N THR A 34 -24.55 23.66 18.13
CA THR A 34 -23.85 23.63 16.84
C THR A 34 -23.74 22.17 16.43
N GLU A 35 -24.64 21.74 15.55
CA GLU A 35 -24.70 20.36 15.06
C GLU A 35 -23.41 20.02 14.29
N ILE A 36 -22.52 19.25 14.90
CA ILE A 36 -21.29 18.76 14.26
C ILE A 36 -21.66 17.54 13.41
N PRO A 37 -21.52 17.57 12.08
CA PRO A 37 -21.84 16.42 11.25
C PRO A 37 -20.91 15.26 11.58
N THR A 38 -21.48 14.15 12.01
CA THR A 38 -20.77 12.89 12.27
C THR A 38 -21.30 11.78 11.37
N THR A 39 -20.54 10.70 11.24
CA THR A 39 -20.93 9.53 10.46
C THR A 39 -20.51 8.26 11.18
N THR A 40 -21.23 7.16 10.94
CA THR A 40 -20.90 5.86 11.54
C THR A 40 -19.84 5.16 10.69
N VAL A 41 -18.72 4.82 11.32
CA VAL A 41 -17.68 4.00 10.69
C VAL A 41 -18.23 2.60 10.43
N LYS A 42 -18.04 2.11 9.20
CA LYS A 42 -18.36 0.73 8.82
C LYS A 42 -17.07 -0.06 8.69
N GLU A 43 -16.99 -1.17 9.39
CA GLU A 43 -15.93 -2.15 9.17
C GLU A 43 -16.18 -2.85 7.83
N ALA A 44 -15.17 -2.81 6.96
CA ALA A 44 -15.22 -3.44 5.65
C ALA A 44 -13.83 -3.91 5.25
N ASN A 45 -13.77 -4.94 4.40
CA ASN A 45 -12.51 -5.44 3.87
C ASN A 45 -11.94 -4.44 2.86
N LEU A 46 -10.75 -3.90 3.14
CA LEU A 46 -10.00 -3.03 2.23
C LEU A 46 -8.95 -3.85 1.47
N GLN A 47 -9.02 -3.84 0.13
CA GLN A 47 -7.94 -4.38 -0.68
C GLN A 47 -6.82 -3.35 -0.82
N LEU A 48 -5.69 -3.60 -0.17
CA LEU A 48 -4.48 -2.81 -0.37
C LEU A 48 -3.67 -3.39 -1.55
N LYS A 49 -3.45 -2.60 -2.59
CA LYS A 49 -2.65 -3.01 -3.77
C LYS A 49 -1.53 -2.01 -3.98
N VAL A 50 -0.30 -2.51 -4.01
CA VAL A 50 0.91 -1.70 -4.26
C VAL A 50 1.45 -2.05 -5.63
N PHE A 51 1.69 -1.03 -6.45
CA PHE A 51 2.32 -1.17 -7.75
C PHE A 51 3.73 -0.60 -7.68
N THR A 52 4.69 -1.36 -8.18
CA THR A 52 6.09 -0.95 -8.23
C THR A 52 6.62 -1.12 -9.66
N THR A 53 7.60 -0.30 -10.00
CA THR A 53 8.28 -0.34 -11.30
C THR A 53 9.71 -0.83 -11.12
N GLY A 54 10.25 -1.52 -12.12
CA GLY A 54 11.63 -1.98 -12.12
C GLY A 54 12.04 -2.52 -13.49
N ALA A 55 13.34 -2.79 -13.65
CA ALA A 55 13.86 -3.41 -14.87
C ALA A 55 14.00 -4.93 -14.66
N LEU A 56 13.59 -5.71 -15.66
CA LEU A 56 13.86 -7.15 -15.70
C LEU A 56 15.33 -7.39 -16.04
N ARG A 57 15.94 -8.37 -15.38
CA ARG A 57 17.31 -8.82 -15.65
C ARG A 57 17.32 -10.34 -15.72
N THR A 58 18.25 -10.87 -16.51
CA THR A 58 18.50 -12.32 -16.50
C THR A 58 19.04 -12.74 -15.14
N SER A 59 18.63 -13.92 -14.67
CA SER A 59 19.21 -14.54 -13.47
C SER A 59 20.67 -14.93 -13.68
N GLN A 60 21.04 -15.34 -14.89
CA GLN A 60 22.38 -15.77 -15.23
C GLN A 60 22.71 -15.42 -16.69
N SER A 61 23.94 -14.95 -16.91
CA SER A 61 24.52 -14.76 -18.25
C SER A 61 25.92 -15.34 -18.23
N ARG A 62 26.27 -16.12 -19.25
CA ARG A 62 27.61 -16.69 -19.41
C ARG A 62 28.05 -16.51 -20.85
N ALA A 63 29.26 -15.98 -21.03
CA ALA A 63 29.92 -16.01 -22.33
C ALA A 63 30.53 -17.40 -22.53
N ILE A 64 30.32 -17.96 -23.73
CA ILE A 64 30.99 -19.19 -24.16
C ILE A 64 32.17 -18.75 -25.02
N THR A 65 33.36 -19.11 -24.60
CA THR A 65 34.60 -18.80 -25.31
C THR A 65 35.21 -20.12 -25.79
N ALA A 66 35.86 -20.08 -26.96
CA ALA A 66 36.60 -21.21 -27.47
C ALA A 66 37.68 -21.64 -26.45
N PRO A 67 37.90 -22.96 -26.26
CA PRO A 67 38.94 -23.45 -25.38
C PRO A 67 40.34 -23.08 -25.93
N PRO A 68 41.33 -22.90 -25.05
CA PRO A 68 42.71 -22.68 -25.50
C PRO A 68 43.24 -23.95 -26.18
N ILE A 69 43.92 -23.79 -27.32
CA ILE A 69 44.59 -24.88 -28.04
C ILE A 69 46.08 -24.61 -28.19
N ALA A 70 46.88 -25.68 -28.24
CA ALA A 70 48.32 -25.62 -28.49
C ALA A 70 48.61 -25.39 -29.98
N GLY A 71 48.34 -24.16 -30.45
CA GLY A 71 48.57 -23.74 -31.83
C GLY A 71 47.50 -24.22 -32.83
N GLY A 72 47.45 -23.59 -34.00
CA GLY A 72 46.47 -23.88 -35.06
C GLY A 72 45.21 -23.02 -35.00
N THR A 73 44.18 -23.43 -35.73
CA THR A 73 42.87 -22.76 -35.80
C THR A 73 41.77 -23.75 -35.49
N LEU A 74 40.75 -23.33 -34.73
CA LEU A 74 39.54 -24.10 -34.48
C LEU A 74 38.52 -23.82 -35.58
N GLN A 75 38.04 -24.87 -36.25
CA GLN A 75 36.99 -24.77 -37.25
C GLN A 75 35.66 -25.23 -36.65
N ILE A 76 34.64 -24.37 -36.71
CA ILE A 76 33.29 -24.70 -36.26
C ILE A 76 32.60 -25.54 -37.33
N ILE A 77 32.09 -26.72 -36.96
CA ILE A 77 31.33 -27.62 -37.85
C ILE A 77 29.84 -27.67 -37.50
N THR A 78 29.51 -27.45 -36.23
CA THR A 78 28.12 -27.41 -35.74
C THR A 78 27.92 -26.18 -34.88
N LEU A 79 26.78 -25.50 -35.07
CA LEU A 79 26.36 -24.38 -34.24
C LEU A 79 24.85 -24.48 -33.99
N ALA A 80 24.45 -24.38 -32.73
CA ALA A 80 23.05 -24.33 -32.36
C ALA A 80 22.36 -23.11 -32.98
N ARG A 81 21.08 -23.28 -33.34
CA ARG A 81 20.26 -22.19 -33.89
C ARG A 81 20.18 -21.04 -32.88
N SER A 82 20.35 -19.81 -33.36
CA SER A 82 20.19 -18.61 -32.53
C SER A 82 18.81 -18.57 -31.87
N GLY A 83 18.77 -18.32 -30.56
CA GLY A 83 17.53 -18.29 -29.78
C GLY A 83 16.98 -19.67 -29.40
N ALA A 84 17.67 -20.77 -29.74
CA ALA A 84 17.31 -22.09 -29.25
C ALA A 84 17.42 -22.16 -27.71
N GLN A 85 16.46 -22.85 -27.09
CA GLN A 85 16.55 -23.21 -25.68
C GLN A 85 17.58 -24.33 -25.50
N VAL A 86 18.48 -24.16 -24.53
CA VAL A 86 19.58 -25.09 -24.23
C VAL A 86 19.62 -25.36 -22.74
N HIS A 87 20.10 -26.54 -22.37
CA HIS A 87 20.26 -27.00 -21.00
C HIS A 87 21.73 -27.28 -20.68
N SER A 88 22.03 -27.46 -19.40
CA SER A 88 23.38 -27.81 -18.97
C SER A 88 23.79 -29.16 -19.56
N GLY A 89 24.95 -29.19 -20.22
CA GLY A 89 25.47 -30.39 -20.89
C GLY A 89 25.15 -30.46 -22.38
N ASP A 90 24.26 -29.61 -22.89
CA ASP A 90 23.98 -29.56 -24.33
C ASP A 90 25.21 -29.04 -25.09
N VAL A 91 25.50 -29.68 -26.22
CA VAL A 91 26.53 -29.22 -27.16
C VAL A 91 25.93 -28.14 -28.06
N VAL A 92 26.31 -26.89 -27.81
CA VAL A 92 25.81 -25.73 -28.58
C VAL A 92 26.73 -25.33 -29.74
N LEU A 93 27.96 -25.81 -29.72
CA LEU A 93 29.00 -25.55 -30.70
C LEU A 93 29.94 -26.75 -30.73
N GLU A 94 30.33 -27.16 -31.93
CA GLU A 94 31.28 -28.25 -32.13
C GLU A 94 32.41 -27.78 -33.04
N PHE A 95 33.63 -28.16 -32.68
CA PHE A 95 34.82 -27.92 -33.47
C PHE A 95 35.29 -29.21 -34.12
N ASP A 96 35.85 -29.12 -35.33
CA ASP A 96 36.50 -30.25 -36.00
C ASP A 96 37.73 -30.72 -35.19
N PRO A 97 37.80 -32.00 -34.74
CA PRO A 97 38.89 -32.50 -33.93
C PRO A 97 40.12 -32.94 -34.74
N SER A 98 40.07 -32.95 -36.08
CA SER A 98 41.07 -33.61 -36.93
C SER A 98 42.51 -33.17 -36.65
N GLN A 99 42.73 -31.86 -36.47
CA GLN A 99 44.07 -31.33 -36.21
C GLN A 99 44.57 -31.68 -34.80
N GLN A 100 43.66 -31.68 -33.82
CA GLN A 100 44.00 -32.00 -32.43
C GLN A 100 44.32 -33.50 -32.29
N GLU A 101 43.56 -34.36 -32.96
CA GLU A 101 43.83 -35.80 -33.02
C GLU A 101 45.15 -36.11 -33.71
N TYR A 102 45.45 -35.44 -34.82
CA TYR A 102 46.75 -35.55 -35.49
C TYR A 102 47.90 -35.16 -34.55
N ASN A 103 47.80 -33.99 -33.90
CA ASN A 103 48.83 -33.52 -32.98
C ASN A 103 49.01 -34.48 -31.79
N LEU A 104 47.93 -35.06 -31.27
CA LEU A 104 47.99 -36.03 -30.17
C LEU A 104 48.70 -37.31 -30.59
N ALA A 105 48.45 -37.82 -31.80
CA ALA A 105 49.09 -39.02 -32.33
C ALA A 105 50.59 -38.87 -32.63
N GLN A 106 51.10 -37.64 -32.73
CA GLN A 106 52.52 -37.34 -32.96
C GLN A 106 53.31 -37.05 -31.67
N ASN A 107 52.64 -37.02 -30.50
CA ASN A 107 53.30 -36.96 -29.19
C ASN A 107 53.64 -38.36 -28.67
#